data_AF-A0A7X7V4R1-F1
#
_entry.id   AF-A0A7X7V4R1-F1
#
_cell.length_a   1.000
_cell.length_b   1.000
_cell.length_c   1.000
_cell.angle_alpha   90.00
_cell.angle_beta   90.00
_cell.angle_gamma   90.00
#
_symmetry.space_group_name_H-M   'P 1'
#
loop_
_entity.id
_entity.type
_entity.pdbx_description
1 polymer ?
#
loop_
_entity_poly.entity_id
_entity_poly.type
_entity_poly.pdbx_seq_one_letter_code
_entity_poly.pdbx_strand_id
1 'polypeptide(L)'
;MRIPFLHSNCFPGEVVDLIQEAVDEPCSQNQNVMTIDYSICLHRQRMKIGECDLRIGDNDELIYAGNIGYPIYDDWRGNHYAYQACLILFDIAKNRLHQRKLIITCSPDNIASHKTLEKLGGRYLRTADVPEWHWLYKRGEKVKEIYLFVL
;
A
#
# COMPACT_ATOMS: atom_id res chain seq x y z
N MET A 1 1.18 -31.78 10.38
CA MET A 1 0.53 -31.07 11.50
C MET A 1 -0.24 -29.91 10.86
N ARG A 2 -1.57 -29.97 10.85
CA ARG A 2 -2.43 -28.96 10.21
C ARG A 2 -2.50 -27.74 11.11
N ILE A 3 -1.99 -26.60 10.63
CA ILE A 3 -2.19 -25.31 11.29
C ILE A 3 -3.64 -24.90 10.98
N PRO A 4 -4.50 -24.72 12.00
CA PRO A 4 -5.90 -24.38 11.80
C PRO A 4 -5.99 -22.96 11.23
N PHE A 5 -6.95 -22.76 10.32
CA PHE A 5 -7.33 -21.46 9.78
C PHE A 5 -7.35 -20.39 10.88
N LEU A 6 -6.33 -19.53 10.91
CA LEU A 6 -6.47 -18.20 11.51
C LEU A 6 -7.62 -17.54 10.75
N HIS A 7 -8.56 -16.94 11.48
CA HIS A 7 -9.57 -16.09 10.88
C HIS A 7 -8.88 -14.92 10.16
N SER A 8 -8.49 -15.10 8.91
CA SER A 8 -8.00 -14.03 8.07
C SER A 8 -9.14 -13.02 7.95
N ASN A 9 -8.94 -11.81 8.47
CA ASN A 9 -9.89 -10.73 8.25
C ASN A 9 -9.98 -10.50 6.74
N CYS A 10 -11.13 -10.82 6.15
CA CYS A 10 -11.43 -10.55 4.76
C CYS A 10 -12.17 -9.21 4.67
N PHE A 11 -11.70 -8.34 3.78
CA PHE A 11 -12.27 -7.03 3.50
C PHE A 11 -12.78 -7.06 2.06
N PRO A 12 -14.07 -7.36 1.86
CA PRO A 12 -14.61 -7.54 0.53
C PRO A 12 -14.80 -6.18 -0.16
N GLY A 13 -14.39 -6.11 -1.42
CA GLY A 13 -14.71 -5.01 -2.33
C GLY A 13 -15.71 -5.44 -3.40
N GLU A 14 -15.89 -4.62 -4.44
CA GLU A 14 -16.73 -5.00 -5.58
C GLU A 14 -15.96 -5.81 -6.64
N VAL A 15 -14.67 -5.52 -6.81
CA VAL A 15 -13.81 -6.09 -7.85
C VAL A 15 -12.71 -6.99 -7.26
N VAL A 16 -12.14 -6.58 -6.14
CA VAL A 16 -11.11 -7.33 -5.40
C VAL A 16 -11.49 -7.41 -3.94
N ASP A 17 -11.02 -8.45 -3.27
CA ASP A 17 -11.07 -8.62 -1.83
C ASP A 17 -9.65 -8.50 -1.26
N LEU A 18 -9.50 -7.93 -0.06
CA LEU A 18 -8.25 -7.97 0.69
C LEU A 18 -8.33 -9.03 1.77
N ILE A 19 -7.36 -9.94 1.79
CA ILE A 19 -7.24 -10.97 2.82
C ILE A 19 -6.02 -10.60 3.67
N GLN A 20 -6.24 -10.31 4.95
CA GLN A 20 -5.13 -10.00 5.86
C GLN A 20 -4.26 -11.25 6.08
N GLU A 21 -2.96 -11.11 5.85
CA GLU A 21 -1.97 -12.18 5.96
C GLU A 21 -1.15 -12.07 7.24
N ALA A 22 -0.64 -10.87 7.53
CA ALA A 22 0.27 -10.64 8.65
C ALA A 22 0.10 -9.23 9.25
N VAL A 23 0.61 -9.09 10.48
CA VAL A 23 0.83 -7.78 11.12
C VAL A 23 2.27 -7.79 11.62
N ASP A 24 3.07 -6.88 11.09
CA ASP A 24 4.44 -6.66 11.52
C ASP A 24 4.47 -5.53 12.54
N GLU A 25 4.81 -5.87 13.78
CA GLU A 25 4.94 -4.90 14.86
C GLU A 25 6.16 -3.97 14.65
N PRO A 26 6.10 -2.72 15.14
CA PRO A 26 7.24 -1.80 15.10
C PRO A 26 8.50 -2.42 15.73
N CYS A 27 9.59 -2.42 14.97
CA CYS A 27 10.91 -2.83 15.43
C CYS A 27 12.01 -2.07 14.68
N SER A 28 13.26 -2.19 15.15
CA SER A 28 14.40 -1.53 14.49
C SER A 28 14.60 -1.94 13.03
N GLN A 29 14.13 -3.13 12.65
CA GLN A 29 14.29 -3.70 11.31
C GLN A 29 13.29 -3.11 10.30
N ASN A 30 12.14 -2.60 10.75
CA ASN A 30 11.12 -1.97 9.91
C ASN A 30 10.99 -0.46 10.18
N GLN A 31 12.06 0.17 10.68
CA GLN A 31 12.08 1.59 11.01
C GLN A 31 11.00 2.01 12.02
N ASN A 32 10.63 1.08 12.91
CA ASN A 32 9.56 1.24 13.89
C ASN A 32 8.20 1.60 13.27
N VAL A 33 7.91 1.04 12.09
CA VAL A 33 6.64 1.21 11.38
C VAL A 33 5.79 -0.04 11.52
N MET A 34 4.59 0.09 12.08
CA MET A 34 3.61 -1.00 12.08
C MET A 34 3.09 -1.19 10.67
N THR A 35 3.13 -2.43 10.16
CA THR A 35 2.67 -2.76 8.80
C THR A 35 1.66 -3.89 8.86
N ILE A 36 0.56 -3.74 8.12
CA ILE A 36 -0.43 -4.82 7.94
C ILE A 36 -0.38 -5.26 6.48
N ASP A 37 -0.11 -6.54 6.26
CA ASP A 37 0.00 -7.12 4.93
C ASP A 37 -1.29 -7.80 4.51
N TYR A 38 -1.64 -7.63 3.24
CA TYR A 38 -2.82 -8.17 2.62
C TYR A 38 -2.51 -8.82 1.27
N SER A 39 -3.13 -9.96 1.02
CA SER A 39 -3.29 -10.49 -0.33
C SER A 39 -4.42 -9.74 -1.04
N ILE A 40 -4.20 -9.37 -2.30
CA ILE A 40 -5.26 -8.88 -3.20
C ILE A 40 -5.79 -10.09 -3.98
N CYS A 41 -7.07 -10.39 -3.81
CA CYS A 41 -7.74 -11.50 -4.48
C CYS A 41 -8.87 -10.99 -5.38
N LEU A 42 -9.17 -11.68 -6.48
CA LEU A 42 -10.38 -11.38 -7.24
C LEU A 42 -11.63 -11.58 -6.38
N HIS A 43 -12.62 -10.69 -6.51
CA HIS A 43 -13.81 -10.71 -5.67
C HIS A 43 -14.50 -12.07 -5.67
N ARG A 44 -14.75 -12.62 -4.46
CA ARG A 44 -15.36 -13.94 -4.22
C ARG A 44 -14.59 -15.11 -4.85
N GLN A 45 -13.33 -14.91 -5.19
CA GLN A 45 -12.45 -15.95 -5.70
C GLN A 45 -11.25 -16.08 -4.77
N ARG A 46 -10.67 -17.27 -4.71
CA ARG A 46 -9.42 -17.52 -3.97
C ARG A 46 -8.18 -17.27 -4.83
N MET A 47 -8.32 -16.51 -5.92
CA MET A 47 -7.23 -16.22 -6.85
C MET A 47 -6.49 -14.98 -6.38
N LYS A 48 -5.28 -15.15 -5.85
CA LYS A 48 -4.37 -14.05 -5.49
C LYS A 48 -3.76 -13.46 -6.76
N ILE A 49 -3.91 -12.16 -6.92
CA ILE A 49 -3.48 -11.39 -8.12
C ILE A 49 -2.49 -10.28 -7.78
N GLY A 50 -2.20 -10.09 -6.50
CA GLY A 50 -1.27 -9.08 -6.02
C GLY A 50 -1.22 -9.08 -4.51
N GLU A 51 -0.47 -8.12 -4.00
CA GLU A 51 -0.25 -7.88 -2.58
C GLU A 51 -0.40 -6.40 -2.31
N CYS A 52 -0.75 -6.05 -1.09
CA CYS A 52 -0.68 -4.68 -0.62
C CYS A 52 -0.38 -4.65 0.87
N ASP A 53 0.17 -3.52 1.29
CA ASP A 53 0.54 -3.27 2.67
C ASP A 53 -0.03 -1.93 3.12
N LEU A 54 -0.39 -1.84 4.40
CA LEU A 54 -0.80 -0.61 5.05
C LEU A 54 0.15 -0.33 6.21
N ARG A 55 0.99 0.68 6.03
CA ARG A 55 1.98 1.16 6.99
C ARG A 55 1.38 2.31 7.80
N ILE A 56 1.35 2.15 9.12
CA ILE A 56 0.66 3.05 10.04
C ILE A 56 1.66 4.04 10.66
N GLY A 57 1.30 5.32 10.68
CA GLY A 57 2.10 6.41 11.26
C GLY A 57 2.48 7.48 10.23
N ASP A 58 3.35 8.39 10.64
CA ASP A 58 3.78 9.55 9.84
C ASP A 58 5.26 9.93 10.08
N ASN A 59 6.12 8.95 10.35
CA ASN A 59 7.55 9.18 10.54
C ASN A 59 8.29 9.46 9.20
N ASP A 60 9.57 9.83 9.31
CA ASP A 60 10.41 10.22 8.15
C ASP A 60 10.54 9.12 7.09
N GLU A 61 10.44 7.85 7.49
CA GLU A 61 10.44 6.70 6.58
C GLU A 61 9.23 6.76 5.62
N LEU A 62 8.05 7.07 6.15
CA LEU A 62 6.80 7.07 5.37
C LEU A 62 6.67 8.26 4.41
N ILE A 63 7.53 9.28 4.53
CA ILE A 63 7.63 10.34 3.53
C ILE A 63 8.03 9.77 2.16
N TYR A 64 8.89 8.74 2.14
CA TYR A 64 9.41 8.14 0.91
C TYR A 64 8.80 6.79 0.60
N ALA A 65 8.66 5.90 1.60
CA ALA A 65 8.03 4.59 1.41
C ALA A 65 6.52 4.69 1.17
N GLY A 66 5.88 5.74 1.70
CA GLY A 66 4.44 5.88 1.69
C GLY A 66 3.74 4.90 2.65
N ASN A 67 2.52 5.26 3.03
CA ASN A 67 1.64 4.46 3.87
C ASN A 67 1.07 3.22 3.16
N ILE A 68 1.08 3.17 1.83
CA ILE A 68 0.51 2.04 1.09
C ILE A 68 1.46 1.59 -0.03
N GLY A 69 1.77 0.29 -0.07
CA GLY A 69 2.22 -0.44 -1.26
C GLY A 69 1.09 -1.27 -1.87
N TYR A 70 1.08 -1.44 -3.20
CA TYR A 70 0.03 -2.21 -3.91
C TYR A 70 0.54 -2.99 -5.15
N PRO A 71 1.65 -3.74 -5.07
CA PRO A 71 2.14 -4.51 -6.22
C PRO A 71 1.08 -5.48 -6.78
N ILE A 72 0.77 -5.31 -8.07
CA ILE A 72 -0.04 -6.25 -8.85
C ILE A 72 0.89 -7.14 -9.66
N TYR A 73 0.63 -8.45 -9.65
CA TYR A 73 1.38 -9.42 -10.44
C TYR A 73 1.26 -9.12 -11.94
N ASP A 74 2.33 -9.38 -12.70
CA ASP A 74 2.49 -8.88 -14.07
C ASP A 74 1.31 -9.23 -14.99
N ASP A 75 0.83 -10.47 -14.94
CA ASP A 75 -0.29 -10.98 -15.76
C ASP A 75 -1.64 -10.30 -15.46
N TRP A 76 -1.75 -9.60 -14.34
CA TRP A 76 -3.00 -8.98 -13.86
C TRP A 76 -2.98 -7.46 -13.95
N ARG A 77 -1.87 -6.85 -14.36
CA ARG A 77 -1.76 -5.39 -14.51
C ARG A 77 -2.67 -4.84 -15.61
N GLY A 78 -2.94 -3.53 -15.57
CA GLY A 78 -3.79 -2.85 -16.55
C GLY A 78 -5.30 -2.92 -16.28
N ASN A 79 -5.74 -3.65 -15.24
CA ASN A 79 -7.16 -3.84 -14.90
C ASN A 79 -7.66 -2.97 -13.73
N HIS A 80 -6.88 -1.97 -13.32
CA HIS A 80 -7.20 -1.09 -12.18
C HIS A 80 -7.36 -1.78 -10.81
N TYR A 81 -6.85 -3.00 -10.62
CA TYR A 81 -6.92 -3.69 -9.32
C TYR A 81 -6.23 -2.94 -8.18
N ALA A 82 -5.10 -2.28 -8.44
CA ALA A 82 -4.43 -1.43 -7.45
C ALA A 82 -5.33 -0.29 -6.95
N TYR A 83 -6.09 0.35 -7.84
CA TYR A 83 -7.06 1.39 -7.48
C TYR A 83 -8.14 0.82 -6.55
N GLN A 84 -8.69 -0.35 -6.90
CA GLN A 84 -9.74 -1.01 -6.10
C GLN A 84 -9.23 -1.41 -4.72
N ALA A 85 -8.01 -1.98 -4.64
CA ALA A 85 -7.37 -2.29 -3.37
C ALA A 85 -7.14 -1.05 -2.51
N CYS A 86 -6.69 0.07 -3.09
CA CYS A 86 -6.50 1.32 -2.36
C CYS A 86 -7.79 1.87 -1.74
N LEU A 87 -8.94 1.76 -2.44
CA LEU A 87 -10.22 2.21 -1.87
C LEU A 87 -10.56 1.44 -0.58
N ILE A 88 -10.31 0.12 -0.57
CA ILE A 88 -10.52 -0.72 0.62
C ILE A 88 -9.53 -0.32 1.72
N LEU A 89 -8.26 -0.10 1.39
CA LEU A 89 -7.25 0.33 2.36
C LEU A 89 -7.55 1.72 2.94
N PHE A 90 -8.13 2.64 2.17
CA PHE A 90 -8.56 3.96 2.67
C PHE A 90 -9.68 3.81 3.70
N ASP A 91 -10.66 2.94 3.45
CA ASP A 91 -11.73 2.63 4.40
C ASP A 91 -11.15 2.04 5.69
N ILE A 92 -10.25 1.06 5.59
CA ILE A 92 -9.57 0.47 6.75
C ILE A 92 -8.80 1.53 7.54
N ALA A 93 -7.96 2.32 6.85
CA ALA A 93 -7.16 3.37 7.47
C ALA A 93 -8.02 4.40 8.20
N LYS A 94 -9.12 4.85 7.57
CA LYS A 94 -10.02 5.86 8.14
C LYS A 94 -10.86 5.32 9.29
N ASN A 95 -11.59 4.24 9.03
CA ASN A 95 -12.70 3.84 9.88
C ASN A 95 -12.28 2.85 10.97
N ARG A 96 -11.23 2.05 10.74
CA ARG A 96 -10.74 1.08 11.72
C ARG A 96 -9.49 1.53 12.45
N LEU A 97 -8.60 2.26 11.76
CA LEU A 97 -7.31 2.69 12.31
C LEU A 97 -7.26 4.20 12.62
N HIS A 98 -8.37 4.91 12.38
CA HIS A 98 -8.56 6.32 12.71
C HIS A 98 -7.48 7.26 12.16
N GLN A 99 -6.89 6.90 11.00
CA GLN A 99 -5.98 7.76 10.27
C GLN A 99 -6.76 8.90 9.62
N ARG A 100 -6.22 10.11 9.69
CA ARG A 100 -6.82 11.31 9.07
C ARG A 100 -6.27 11.61 7.68
N LYS A 101 -5.08 11.08 7.38
CA LYS A 101 -4.35 11.33 6.14
C LYS A 101 -3.43 10.16 5.85
N LEU A 102 -3.07 10.00 4.58
CA LEU A 102 -2.04 9.09 4.11
C LEU A 102 -1.11 9.84 3.15
N ILE A 103 0.16 9.49 3.19
CA ILE A 103 1.12 9.73 2.13
C ILE A 103 1.20 8.49 1.28
N ILE A 104 1.13 8.62 -0.03
CA ILE A 104 1.44 7.52 -0.94
C ILE A 104 2.40 8.05 -1.98
N THR A 105 3.41 7.24 -2.30
CA THR A 105 4.46 7.65 -3.23
C THR A 105 4.52 6.74 -4.43
N CYS A 106 5.01 7.26 -5.54
CA CYS A 106 5.39 6.46 -6.68
C CYS A 106 6.73 6.95 -7.26
N SER A 107 7.42 6.07 -7.97
CA SER A 107 8.56 6.51 -8.77
C SER A 107 8.04 7.28 -9.99
N PRO A 108 8.69 8.37 -10.44
CA PRO A 108 8.21 9.20 -11.57
C PRO A 108 8.02 8.45 -12.89
N ASP A 109 8.80 7.38 -13.10
CA ASP A 109 8.73 6.50 -14.27
C ASP A 109 7.59 5.47 -14.19
N ASN A 110 6.95 5.33 -13.03
CA ASN A 110 5.82 4.44 -12.84
C ASN A 110 4.50 5.14 -13.21
N ILE A 111 4.28 5.26 -14.52
CA ILE A 111 3.10 5.88 -15.13
C ILE A 111 1.79 5.23 -14.64
N ALA A 112 1.79 3.93 -14.38
CA ALA A 112 0.61 3.21 -13.90
C ALA A 112 0.21 3.62 -12.48
N SER A 113 1.18 3.73 -11.57
CA SER A 113 0.95 4.25 -10.23
C SER A 113 0.55 5.73 -10.26
N HIS A 114 1.19 6.57 -11.08
CA HIS A 114 0.80 7.98 -11.23
C HIS A 114 -0.69 8.11 -11.57
N LYS A 115 -1.16 7.42 -12.60
CA LYS A 115 -2.58 7.41 -13.00
C LYS A 115 -3.50 6.88 -11.90
N THR A 116 -3.03 5.90 -11.12
CA THR A 116 -3.78 5.36 -9.99
C THR A 116 -3.94 6.40 -8.88
N LEU A 117 -2.86 7.07 -8.48
CA LEU A 117 -2.87 8.10 -7.43
C LEU A 117 -3.68 9.34 -7.83
N GLU A 118 -3.56 9.77 -9.09
CA GLU A 118 -4.38 10.85 -9.66
C GLU A 118 -5.87 10.49 -9.62
N LYS A 119 -6.23 9.28 -10.08
CA LYS A 119 -7.62 8.80 -10.06
C LYS A 119 -8.19 8.67 -8.65
N LEU A 120 -7.36 8.33 -7.66
CA LEU A 120 -7.74 8.28 -6.24
C LEU A 120 -7.94 9.69 -5.64
N GLY A 121 -7.66 10.77 -6.38
CA GLY A 121 -7.80 12.14 -5.90
C GLY A 121 -6.63 12.63 -5.06
N GLY A 122 -5.45 12.03 -5.23
CA GLY A 122 -4.26 12.40 -4.48
C GLY A 122 -3.80 13.82 -4.78
N ARG A 123 -3.57 14.62 -3.74
CA ARG A 123 -2.94 15.93 -3.89
C ARG A 123 -1.43 15.73 -4.05
N TYR A 124 -0.93 15.93 -5.27
CA TYR A 124 0.51 16.01 -5.51
C TYR A 124 1.13 17.10 -4.62
N LEU A 125 2.15 16.72 -3.85
CA LEU A 125 2.88 17.64 -2.99
C LEU A 125 4.20 18.08 -3.65
N ARG A 126 5.03 17.12 -4.03
CA ARG A 126 6.36 17.35 -4.62
C ARG A 126 6.96 16.06 -5.18
N THR A 127 7.96 16.22 -6.03
CA THR A 127 8.99 15.21 -6.30
C THR A 127 10.15 15.45 -5.32
N ALA A 128 10.68 14.39 -4.73
CA ALA A 128 11.81 14.45 -3.81
C ALA A 128 12.85 13.38 -4.13
N ASP A 129 14.12 13.73 -3.96
CA ASP A 129 15.21 12.77 -3.95
C ASP A 129 15.11 11.92 -2.69
N VAL A 130 15.27 10.61 -2.86
CA VAL A 130 15.31 9.65 -1.76
C VAL A 130 16.71 9.71 -1.14
N PRO A 131 16.86 9.90 0.18
CA PRO A 131 18.17 9.94 0.82
C PRO A 131 18.96 8.65 0.68
N GLU A 132 20.29 8.73 0.60
CA GLU A 132 21.16 7.56 0.39
C GLU A 132 21.08 6.50 1.51
N TRP A 133 20.76 6.95 2.73
CA TRP A 133 20.59 6.06 3.88
C TRP A 133 19.33 5.18 3.75
N HIS A 134 18.33 5.62 2.98
CA HIS A 134 17.04 4.98 2.85
C HIS A 134 17.14 3.71 2.01
N TRP A 135 16.40 2.66 2.38
CA TRP A 135 16.45 1.36 1.69
C TRP A 135 15.97 1.44 0.23
N LEU A 136 14.98 2.30 -0.05
CA LEU A 136 14.56 2.66 -1.40
C LEU A 136 15.72 3.10 -2.30
N TYR A 137 16.62 3.96 -1.80
CA TYR A 137 17.79 4.40 -2.57
C TYR A 137 18.71 3.22 -2.91
N LYS A 138 18.94 2.34 -1.93
CA LYS A 138 19.79 1.14 -2.08
C LYS A 138 19.26 0.16 -3.13
N ARG A 139 17.95 0.15 -3.37
CA ARG A 139 17.31 -0.66 -4.44
C ARG A 139 17.11 0.09 -5.77
N GLY A 140 17.67 1.29 -5.91
CA GLY A 140 17.63 2.08 -7.15
C GLY A 140 16.46 3.04 -7.28
N GLU A 141 15.57 3.13 -6.29
CA GLU A 141 14.48 4.11 -6.27
C GLU A 141 14.98 5.41 -5.65
N LYS A 142 15.60 6.24 -6.49
CA LYS A 142 16.29 7.45 -6.07
C LYS A 142 15.42 8.70 -6.04
N VAL A 143 14.24 8.65 -6.65
CA VAL A 143 13.31 9.78 -6.74
C VAL A 143 11.89 9.29 -6.49
N LYS A 144 11.12 10.05 -5.71
CA LYS A 144 9.71 9.76 -5.42
C LYS A 144 8.84 10.98 -5.65
N GLU A 145 7.70 10.77 -6.30
CA GLU A 145 6.58 11.68 -6.28
C GLU A 145 5.73 11.38 -5.05
N ILE A 146 5.37 12.42 -4.31
CA ILE A 146 4.71 12.32 -3.01
C ILE A 146 3.31 12.91 -3.13
N TYR A 147 2.30 12.10 -2.79
CA TYR A 147 0.90 12.48 -2.83
C TYR A 147 0.30 12.40 -1.43
N LEU A 148 -0.53 13.39 -1.10
CA LEU A 148 -1.31 13.45 0.13
C LEU A 148 -2.77 13.09 -0.15
N PHE A 149 -3.30 12.22 0.70
CA PHE A 149 -4.72 11.87 0.74
C PHE A 149 -5.26 12.26 2.11
N VAL A 150 -6.34 13.05 2.14
CA VAL A 150 -7.11 13.31 3.36
C VAL A 150 -8.28 12.34 3.36
N LEU A 151 -8.42 11.57 4.44
CA LEU A 151 -9.37 10.47 4.52
C LEU A 151 -10.74 10.90 5.03
#